data_AF-A0AAD9CSE9-F1
#
_entry.id   AF-A0AAD9CSE9-F1
#
_cell.length_a   1.000
_cell.length_b   1.000
_cell.length_c   1.000
_cell.angle_alpha   90.00
_cell.angle_beta   90.00
_cell.angle_gamma   90.00
#
_symmetry.space_group_name_H-M   'P 1'
#
loop_
_entity.id
_entity.type
_entity.pdbx_description
1 polymer ?
#
loop_
_entity_poly.entity_id
_entity_poly.type
_entity_poly.pdbx_seq_one_letter_code
_entity_poly.pdbx_strand_id
1 'polypeptide(L)'
;MLNELNLELQGKDRTVVDMISSVNAFKRRLHLLCSKLQRKDLANFQNIASELEKQGKDSALLDSARYTEQVNNITSDFEKRFRDFALLEPIATFMCYPFGEDHDIDSLAQNIGAVFHLNPSALEDEMLSLQADIQLKARAHAGQFWNLFRVEKYPNSAVVEAYARAAGTMPYHCPIP
;
A
#
# COMPACT_ATOMS: atom_id res chain seq x y z
N MET A 1 1.28 12.77 12.99
CA MET A 1 1.55 11.52 12.25
C MET A 1 0.46 10.46 12.37
N LEU A 2 0.20 9.84 13.55
CA LEU A 2 -0.84 8.77 13.63
C LEU A 2 -2.26 9.32 13.40
N ASN A 3 -2.58 10.47 13.99
CA ASN A 3 -3.88 11.12 13.78
C ASN A 3 -4.09 11.57 12.33
N GLU A 4 -3.03 12.06 11.68
CA GLU A 4 -3.08 12.41 10.24
C GLU A 4 -3.41 11.18 9.40
N LEU A 5 -2.71 10.06 9.63
CA LEU A 5 -2.99 8.82 8.90
C LEU A 5 -4.42 8.33 9.16
N ASN A 6 -4.89 8.40 10.40
CA ASN A 6 -6.26 8.00 10.72
C ASN A 6 -7.28 8.87 9.99
N LEU A 7 -7.05 10.18 9.89
CA LEU A 7 -7.89 11.09 9.11
C LEU A 7 -7.81 10.79 7.60
N GLU A 8 -6.63 10.44 7.09
CA GLU A 8 -6.45 10.06 5.69
C GLU A 8 -7.23 8.78 5.34
N LEU A 9 -7.18 7.77 6.22
CA LEU A 9 -7.87 6.50 6.04
C LEU A 9 -9.39 6.58 6.23
N GLN A 10 -9.86 7.51 7.07
CA GLN A 10 -11.29 7.76 7.33
C GLN A 10 -11.91 8.81 6.39
N GLY A 11 -11.11 9.40 5.50
CA GLY A 11 -11.55 10.39 4.54
C GLY A 11 -12.58 9.81 3.55
N LYS A 12 -13.52 10.64 3.13
CA LYS A 12 -14.44 10.31 2.01
C LYS A 12 -13.66 10.31 0.69
N ASP A 13 -14.17 9.57 -0.30
CA ASP A 13 -13.64 9.54 -1.67
C ASP A 13 -12.18 9.03 -1.80
N ARG A 14 -11.77 8.11 -0.91
CA ARG A 14 -10.46 7.46 -0.95
C ARG A 14 -10.53 6.10 -1.63
N THR A 15 -9.66 5.87 -2.61
CA THR A 15 -9.52 4.55 -3.22
C THR A 15 -8.70 3.62 -2.33
N VAL A 16 -8.84 2.30 -2.54
CA VAL A 16 -7.95 1.30 -1.89
C VAL A 16 -6.47 1.60 -2.20
N VAL A 17 -6.17 2.08 -3.40
CA VAL A 17 -4.81 2.48 -3.80
C VAL A 17 -4.29 3.66 -2.96
N ASP A 18 -5.13 4.66 -2.69
CA ASP A 18 -4.78 5.78 -1.82
C ASP A 18 -4.50 5.32 -0.39
N MET A 19 -5.33 4.40 0.12
CA MET A 19 -5.17 3.85 1.47
C MET A 19 -3.88 3.03 1.60
N ILE A 20 -3.60 2.15 0.63
CA ILE A 20 -2.35 1.38 0.55
C ILE A 20 -1.14 2.33 0.51
N SER A 21 -1.20 3.36 -0.33
CA SER A 21 -0.14 4.37 -0.43
C SER A 21 0.10 5.10 0.89
N SER A 22 -0.97 5.48 1.59
CA SER A 22 -0.91 6.18 2.88
C SER A 22 -0.29 5.29 3.96
N VAL A 23 -0.70 4.02 4.03
CA VAL A 23 -0.13 3.01 4.94
C VAL A 23 1.34 2.77 4.64
N ASN A 24 1.72 2.62 3.38
CA ASN A 24 3.11 2.39 2.98
C ASN A 24 4.00 3.61 3.26
N ALA A 25 3.49 4.83 3.07
CA ALA A 25 4.18 6.05 3.48
C ALA A 25 4.40 6.08 5.00
N PHE A 26 3.40 5.71 5.80
CA PHE A 26 3.53 5.64 7.25
C PHE A 26 4.54 4.58 7.71
N LYS A 27 4.50 3.36 7.14
CA LYS A 27 5.51 2.31 7.40
C LYS A 27 6.93 2.81 7.12
N ARG A 28 7.15 3.44 5.95
CA ARG A 28 8.45 4.04 5.60
C ARG A 28 8.90 5.11 6.59
N ARG A 29 7.98 5.94 7.09
CA ARG A 29 8.27 6.93 8.14
C ARG A 29 8.70 6.26 9.45
N LEU A 30 8.03 5.19 9.87
CA LEU A 30 8.43 4.44 11.07
C LEU A 30 9.83 3.84 10.94
N HIS A 31 10.16 3.22 9.81
CA HIS A 31 11.51 2.72 9.56
C HIS A 31 12.57 3.83 9.57
N LEU A 32 12.26 4.99 8.99
CA LEU A 32 13.15 6.16 9.04
C LEU A 32 13.38 6.63 10.48
N LEU A 33 12.32 6.70 11.29
CA LEU A 33 12.41 7.07 12.70
C LEU A 33 13.26 6.08 13.51
N CYS A 34 13.10 4.78 13.29
CA CYS A 34 13.97 3.74 13.86
C CYS A 34 15.45 3.98 13.48
N SER A 35 15.74 4.17 12.19
CA SER A 35 17.10 4.41 11.71
C SER A 35 17.72 5.67 12.32
N LYS A 36 16.93 6.73 12.49
CA LYS A 36 17.37 7.97 13.15
C LYS A 36 17.67 7.77 14.63
N LEU A 37 16.83 7.05 15.37
CA LEU A 37 17.09 6.70 16.77
C LEU A 37 18.38 5.90 16.92
N GLN A 38 18.63 4.91 16.06
CA GLN A 38 19.86 4.12 16.07
C GLN A 38 21.11 4.98 15.84
N ARG A 39 21.01 6.00 14.99
CA ARG A 39 22.08 7.00 14.76
C ARG A 39 22.13 8.11 15.80
N LYS A 40 21.24 8.08 16.81
CA LYS A 40 21.05 9.14 17.81
C LYS A 40 20.75 10.52 17.19
N ASP A 41 20.17 10.54 15.98
CA ASP A 41 19.67 11.74 15.32
C ASP A 41 18.28 12.10 15.86
N LEU A 42 18.20 13.18 16.63
CA LEU A 42 16.98 13.63 17.29
C LEU A 42 16.22 14.72 16.52
N ALA A 43 16.56 14.99 15.26
CA ALA A 43 15.88 16.02 14.46
C ALA A 43 14.37 15.81 14.35
N ASN A 44 13.90 14.56 14.45
CA ASN A 44 12.47 14.21 14.41
C ASN A 44 11.86 13.94 15.80
N PHE A 45 12.64 14.12 16.87
CA PHE A 45 12.27 13.80 18.25
C PHE A 45 12.50 15.01 19.17
N GLN A 46 11.93 16.16 18.81
CA GLN A 46 12.13 17.43 19.53
C GLN A 46 11.86 17.32 21.03
N ASN A 47 10.82 16.59 21.45
CA ASN A 47 10.52 16.37 22.86
C ASN A 47 11.64 15.60 23.58
N ILE A 48 12.23 14.58 22.93
CA ILE A 48 13.35 13.82 23.50
C ILE A 48 14.59 14.72 23.60
N ALA A 49 14.88 15.49 22.55
CA ALA A 49 15.99 16.43 22.54
C ALA A 49 15.87 17.46 23.68
N SER A 50 14.70 18.09 23.82
CA SER A 50 14.44 19.07 24.89
C SER A 50 14.54 18.48 26.29
N GLU A 51 14.10 17.24 26.52
CA GLU A 51 14.23 16.60 27.83
C GLU A 51 15.67 16.21 28.17
N LEU A 52 16.48 15.83 27.19
CA LEU A 52 17.92 15.61 27.40
C LEU A 52 18.63 16.92 27.75
N GLU A 53 18.34 18.01 27.03
CA GLU A 53 18.88 19.34 27.32
C GLU A 53 18.54 19.80 28.74
N LYS A 54 17.28 19.65 29.18
CA LYS A 54 16.86 19.97 30.55
C LYS A 54 17.60 19.16 31.62
N GLN A 55 18.00 17.94 31.29
CA GLN A 55 18.78 17.06 32.17
C GLN A 55 20.29 17.29 32.05
N GLY A 56 20.76 18.22 31.21
CA GLY A 56 22.17 18.45 30.94
C GLY A 56 22.87 17.25 30.27
N LYS A 57 22.11 16.41 29.54
CA LYS A 57 22.61 15.19 28.88
C LYS A 57 22.77 15.41 27.38
N ASP A 58 23.83 14.84 26.83
CA ASP A 58 24.03 14.77 25.39
C ASP A 58 23.21 13.62 24.75
N SER A 59 22.88 13.75 23.46
CA SER A 59 22.23 12.71 22.66
C SER A 59 22.95 11.35 22.72
N ALA A 60 24.28 11.33 22.90
CA ALA A 60 25.08 10.14 23.08
C ALA A 60 24.65 9.30 24.30
N LEU A 61 24.06 9.93 25.32
CA LEU A 61 23.55 9.27 26.53
C LEU A 61 22.12 8.76 26.40
N LEU A 62 21.48 8.97 25.24
CA LEU A 62 20.16 8.43 24.97
C LEU A 62 20.20 6.89 24.93
N ASP A 63 19.29 6.27 25.66
CA ASP A 63 18.96 4.85 25.51
C ASP A 63 18.20 4.62 24.19
N SER A 64 18.92 4.73 23.08
CA SER A 64 18.37 4.58 21.73
C SER A 64 17.79 3.20 21.50
N ALA A 65 18.28 2.17 22.19
CA ALA A 65 17.81 0.80 22.06
C ALA A 65 16.34 0.69 22.51
N ARG A 66 16.02 1.21 23.69
CA ARG A 66 14.64 1.20 24.21
C ARG A 66 13.64 1.93 23.30
N TYR A 67 14.01 3.10 22.77
CA TYR A 67 13.11 3.84 21.87
C TYR A 67 12.98 3.15 20.51
N THR A 68 14.06 2.56 20.00
CA THR A 68 14.03 1.78 18.75
C THR A 68 13.12 0.56 18.90
N GLU A 69 13.17 -0.13 20.03
CA GLU A 69 12.27 -1.26 20.34
C GLU A 69 10.80 -0.82 20.32
N GLN A 70 10.46 0.32 20.93
CA GLN A 70 9.09 0.84 20.90
C GLN A 70 8.60 1.14 19.48
N VAL A 71 9.43 1.77 18.64
CA VAL A 71 9.05 2.05 17.25
C VAL A 71 8.93 0.76 16.44
N ASN A 72 9.78 -0.24 16.68
CA ASN A 72 9.67 -1.55 16.06
C ASN A 72 8.38 -2.28 16.46
N ASN A 73 7.97 -2.21 17.73
CA ASN A 73 6.71 -2.80 18.21
C ASN A 73 5.51 -2.17 17.49
N ILE A 74 5.47 -0.83 17.42
CA ILE A 74 4.43 -0.10 16.66
C ILE A 74 4.44 -0.52 15.19
N THR A 75 5.62 -0.66 14.58
CA THR A 75 5.77 -1.09 13.18
C THR A 75 5.18 -2.48 12.96
N SER A 76 5.52 -3.45 13.81
CA SER A 76 4.98 -4.81 13.75
C SER A 76 3.45 -4.83 13.91
N ASP A 77 2.92 -4.06 14.86
CA ASP A 77 1.46 -4.00 15.08
C ASP A 77 0.74 -3.39 13.86
N PHE A 78 1.37 -2.40 13.22
CA PHE A 78 0.88 -1.81 11.98
C PHE A 78 0.90 -2.82 10.82
N GLU A 79 1.99 -3.55 10.64
CA GLU A 79 2.10 -4.58 9.60
C GLU A 79 1.09 -5.71 9.78
N LYS A 80 0.84 -6.14 11.03
CA LYS A 80 -0.20 -7.12 11.33
C LYS A 80 -1.60 -6.60 10.98
N ARG A 81 -1.90 -5.35 11.36
CA ARG A 81 -3.20 -4.73 11.12
C ARG A 81 -3.50 -4.53 9.65
N PHE A 82 -2.49 -4.18 8.85
CA PHE A 82 -2.63 -3.92 7.42
C PHE A 82 -2.02 -5.05 6.58
N ARG A 83 -2.14 -6.31 7.04
CA ARG A 83 -1.63 -7.47 6.30
C ARG A 83 -2.38 -7.64 4.98
N ASP A 84 -3.68 -7.37 4.95
CA ASP A 84 -4.50 -7.50 3.74
C ASP A 84 -4.04 -6.52 2.66
N PHE A 85 -3.46 -5.37 3.03
CA PHE A 85 -2.88 -4.45 2.05
C PHE A 85 -1.68 -5.06 1.33
N ALA A 86 -0.92 -5.96 1.96
CA ALA A 86 0.16 -6.66 1.28
C ALA A 86 -0.37 -7.63 0.21
N LEU A 87 -1.58 -8.19 0.40
CA LEU A 87 -2.25 -9.00 -0.60
C LEU A 87 -2.86 -8.15 -1.73
N LEU A 88 -3.43 -6.99 -1.37
CA LEU A 88 -4.09 -6.09 -2.32
C LEU A 88 -3.11 -5.21 -3.11
N GLU A 89 -1.90 -4.93 -2.60
CA GLU A 89 -0.94 -4.03 -3.24
C GLU A 89 -0.49 -4.53 -4.64
N PRO A 90 -0.14 -5.82 -4.85
CA PRO A 90 0.16 -6.32 -6.20
C PRO A 90 -1.02 -6.17 -7.17
N ILE A 91 -2.24 -6.43 -6.69
CA ILE A 91 -3.48 -6.28 -7.47
C ILE A 91 -3.69 -4.81 -7.83
N ALA A 92 -3.63 -3.91 -6.86
CA ALA A 92 -3.74 -2.48 -7.05
C ALA A 92 -2.68 -1.95 -8.03
N THR A 93 -1.44 -2.42 -7.91
CA THR A 93 -0.34 -2.01 -8.79
C THR A 93 -0.60 -2.43 -10.24
N PHE A 94 -1.04 -3.66 -10.45
CA PHE A 94 -1.46 -4.13 -11.78
C PHE A 94 -2.64 -3.32 -12.33
N MET A 95 -3.64 -3.02 -11.50
CA MET A 95 -4.80 -2.23 -11.91
C MET A 95 -4.46 -0.75 -12.19
N CYS A 96 -3.42 -0.21 -11.57
CA CYS A 96 -2.90 1.12 -11.93
C CYS A 96 -2.07 1.09 -13.21
N TYR A 97 -1.31 0.02 -13.43
CA TYR A 97 -0.42 -0.12 -14.57
C TYR A 97 -0.22 -1.59 -14.97
N PRO A 98 -1.07 -2.16 -15.85
CA PRO A 98 -1.01 -3.58 -16.17
C PRO A 98 0.20 -3.94 -17.05
N PHE A 99 0.80 -2.97 -17.74
CA PHE A 99 1.89 -3.18 -18.71
C PHE A 99 3.29 -3.26 -18.09
N GLY A 100 3.40 -3.38 -16.77
CA GLY A 100 4.69 -3.58 -16.09
C GLY A 100 5.27 -4.96 -16.41
N GLU A 101 6.55 -5.00 -16.80
CA GLU A 101 7.23 -6.26 -17.15
C GLU A 101 7.58 -7.09 -15.90
N ASP A 102 7.61 -6.46 -14.72
CA ASP A 102 7.99 -7.10 -13.46
C ASP A 102 6.80 -7.74 -12.70
N HIS A 103 5.60 -7.77 -13.30
CA HIS A 103 4.44 -8.39 -12.67
C HIS A 103 4.55 -9.92 -12.68
N ASP A 104 4.51 -10.54 -11.50
CA ASP A 104 4.37 -12.00 -11.38
C ASP A 104 2.91 -12.40 -11.66
N ILE A 105 2.61 -12.68 -12.94
CA ILE A 105 1.25 -12.93 -13.42
C ILE A 105 0.65 -14.20 -12.82
N ASP A 106 1.45 -15.25 -12.62
CA ASP A 106 0.97 -16.50 -12.01
C ASP A 106 0.53 -16.24 -10.57
N SER A 107 1.41 -15.67 -9.74
CA SER A 107 1.08 -15.35 -8.35
C SER A 107 -0.11 -14.40 -8.26
N LEU A 108 -0.16 -13.40 -9.13
CA LEU A 108 -1.22 -12.41 -9.15
C LEU A 108 -2.58 -13.02 -9.54
N ALA A 109 -2.61 -13.87 -10.58
CA ALA A 109 -3.83 -14.55 -11.01
C ALA A 109 -4.37 -15.50 -9.92
N GLN A 110 -3.49 -16.21 -9.20
CA GLN A 110 -3.88 -17.02 -8.04
C GLN A 110 -4.49 -16.18 -6.93
N ASN A 111 -3.86 -15.05 -6.58
CA ASN A 111 -4.34 -14.15 -5.53
C ASN A 111 -5.69 -13.53 -5.89
N ILE A 112 -5.84 -13.02 -7.12
CA ILE A 112 -7.11 -12.46 -7.60
C ILE A 112 -8.18 -13.55 -7.68
N GLY A 113 -7.84 -14.74 -8.18
CA GLY A 113 -8.75 -15.90 -8.23
C GLY A 113 -9.27 -16.28 -6.84
N ALA A 114 -8.41 -16.27 -5.82
CA ALA A 114 -8.81 -16.53 -4.44
C ALA A 114 -9.72 -15.44 -3.86
N VAL A 115 -9.43 -14.15 -4.11
CA VAL A 115 -10.19 -13.01 -3.57
C VAL A 115 -11.55 -12.85 -4.24
N PHE A 116 -11.63 -13.06 -5.56
CA PHE A 116 -12.83 -12.81 -6.37
C PHE A 116 -13.57 -14.07 -6.80
N HIS A 117 -13.10 -15.24 -6.38
CA HIS A 117 -13.63 -16.55 -6.79
C HIS A 117 -13.64 -16.74 -8.32
N LEU A 118 -12.59 -16.28 -8.98
CA LEU A 118 -12.38 -16.42 -10.43
C LEU A 118 -11.50 -17.64 -10.74
N ASN A 119 -11.55 -18.11 -11.99
CA ASN A 119 -10.62 -19.15 -12.46
C ASN A 119 -9.22 -18.53 -12.69
N PRO A 120 -8.18 -18.95 -11.92
CA PRO A 120 -6.84 -18.35 -12.04
C PRO A 120 -6.22 -18.54 -13.42
N SER A 121 -6.36 -19.72 -14.04
CA SER A 121 -5.74 -20.00 -15.34
C SER A 121 -6.36 -19.17 -16.46
N ALA A 122 -7.69 -19.00 -16.45
CA ALA A 122 -8.35 -18.13 -17.44
C ALA A 122 -7.96 -16.65 -17.25
N LEU A 123 -7.76 -16.22 -16.00
CA LEU A 123 -7.33 -14.88 -15.67
C LEU A 123 -5.87 -14.64 -16.08
N GLU A 124 -4.99 -15.61 -15.87
CA GLU A 124 -3.58 -15.58 -16.30
C GLU A 124 -3.49 -15.32 -17.82
N ASP A 125 -4.22 -16.09 -18.62
CA ASP A 125 -4.27 -15.93 -20.08
C ASP A 125 -4.76 -14.53 -20.50
N GLU A 126 -5.78 -14.00 -19.81
CA GLU A 126 -6.28 -12.64 -20.04
C GLU A 126 -5.23 -11.58 -19.71
N MET A 127 -4.54 -11.72 -18.58
CA MET A 127 -3.54 -10.77 -18.12
C MET A 127 -2.33 -10.75 -19.05
N LEU A 128 -1.85 -11.91 -19.50
CA LEU A 128 -0.78 -12.01 -20.51
C LEU A 128 -1.21 -11.38 -21.84
N SER A 129 -2.43 -11.67 -22.29
CA SER A 129 -3.00 -11.09 -23.51
C SER A 129 -3.16 -9.58 -23.42
N LEU A 130 -3.46 -9.06 -22.22
CA LEU A 130 -3.54 -7.63 -21.95
C LEU A 130 -2.15 -6.97 -22.01
N GLN A 131 -1.16 -7.57 -21.36
CA GLN A 131 0.22 -7.06 -21.35
C GLN A 131 0.82 -6.96 -22.76
N ALA A 132 0.49 -7.92 -23.62
CA ALA A 132 0.92 -7.96 -25.01
C ALA A 132 0.12 -7.05 -25.96
N ASP A 133 -0.97 -6.41 -25.51
CA ASP A 133 -1.81 -5.57 -26.37
C ASP A 133 -1.16 -4.22 -26.65
N ILE A 134 -0.48 -4.12 -27.79
CA ILE A 134 0.25 -2.92 -28.24
C ILE A 134 -0.68 -1.71 -28.40
N GLN A 135 -1.93 -1.91 -28.84
CA GLN A 135 -2.86 -0.80 -29.05
C GLN A 135 -3.32 -0.20 -27.72
N LEU A 136 -3.60 -1.07 -26.73
CA LEU A 136 -3.93 -0.64 -25.39
C LEU A 136 -2.71 0.02 -24.71
N LYS A 137 -1.52 -0.57 -24.83
CA LYS A 137 -0.27 -0.02 -24.28
C LYS A 137 0.03 1.38 -24.83
N ALA A 138 -0.15 1.60 -26.13
CA ALA A 138 0.03 2.91 -26.76
C ALA A 138 -0.93 3.99 -26.22
N ARG A 139 -2.02 3.59 -25.57
CA ARG A 139 -3.06 4.48 -25.02
C ARG A 139 -3.10 4.48 -23.49
N ALA A 140 -2.16 3.79 -22.83
CA ALA A 140 -2.12 3.65 -21.37
C ALA A 140 -2.05 4.99 -20.61
N HIS A 141 -1.48 6.02 -21.25
CA HIS A 141 -1.37 7.36 -20.67
C HIS A 141 -2.69 8.16 -20.67
N ALA A 142 -3.73 7.69 -21.37
CA ALA A 142 -5.03 8.31 -21.30
C ALA A 142 -5.70 7.92 -19.97
N GLY A 143 -6.10 8.88 -19.14
CA GLY A 143 -6.78 8.65 -17.85
C GLY A 143 -8.12 7.91 -17.93
N GLN A 144 -8.50 7.42 -19.12
CA GLN A 144 -9.66 6.59 -19.41
C GLN A 144 -9.24 5.20 -19.92
N PHE A 145 -8.02 4.75 -19.62
CA PHE A 145 -7.46 3.48 -20.08
C PHE A 145 -8.44 2.30 -19.95
N TRP A 146 -9.05 2.15 -18.77
CA TRP A 146 -10.01 1.07 -18.51
C TRP A 146 -11.32 1.17 -19.32
N ASN A 147 -11.66 2.36 -19.85
CA ASN A 147 -12.80 2.52 -20.76
C ASN A 147 -12.52 1.95 -22.16
N LEU A 148 -11.27 1.60 -22.46
CA LEU A 148 -10.87 1.02 -23.74
C LEU A 148 -10.97 -0.51 -23.76
N PHE A 149 -11.25 -1.14 -22.61
CA PHE A 149 -11.42 -2.58 -22.51
C PHE A 149 -12.72 -3.03 -23.18
N ARG A 150 -12.61 -4.10 -23.97
CA ARG A 150 -13.78 -4.82 -24.48
C ARG A 150 -14.07 -5.96 -23.51
N VAL A 151 -15.22 -5.90 -22.83
CA VAL A 151 -15.62 -6.91 -21.83
C VAL A 151 -15.69 -8.30 -22.45
N GLU A 152 -15.99 -8.39 -23.74
CA GLU A 152 -16.01 -9.66 -24.48
C GLU A 152 -14.60 -10.27 -24.65
N LYS A 153 -13.55 -9.44 -24.62
CA LYS A 153 -12.15 -9.86 -24.77
C LYS A 153 -11.47 -10.12 -23.41
N TYR A 154 -11.87 -9.38 -22.36
CA TYR A 154 -11.26 -9.45 -21.03
C TYR A 154 -12.31 -9.50 -19.91
N PRO A 155 -13.17 -10.54 -19.87
CA PRO A 155 -14.28 -10.60 -18.94
C PRO A 155 -13.84 -10.69 -17.47
N ASN A 156 -12.78 -11.45 -17.14
CA ASN A 156 -12.31 -11.55 -15.75
C ASN A 156 -11.64 -10.25 -15.29
N SER A 157 -10.82 -9.64 -16.14
CA SER A 157 -10.17 -8.35 -15.85
C SER A 157 -11.20 -7.23 -15.62
N ALA A 158 -12.31 -7.24 -16.37
CA ALA A 158 -13.41 -6.29 -16.19
C ALA A 158 -14.11 -6.42 -14.82
N VAL A 159 -14.20 -7.64 -14.26
CA VAL A 159 -14.76 -7.86 -12.91
C VAL A 159 -13.85 -7.26 -11.84
N VAL A 160 -12.53 -7.48 -11.95
CA VAL A 160 -11.54 -6.92 -11.03
C VAL A 160 -11.54 -5.38 -11.07
N GLU A 161 -11.67 -4.82 -12.28
CA GLU A 161 -11.77 -3.39 -12.51
C GLU A 161 -13.02 -2.76 -11.89
N ALA A 162 -14.18 -3.37 -12.12
CA ALA A 162 -15.44 -2.93 -11.52
C ALA A 162 -15.37 -2.97 -9.99
N TYR A 163 -14.74 -3.99 -9.43
CA TYR A 163 -14.50 -4.06 -7.98
C TYR A 163 -13.55 -2.98 -7.51
N ALA A 164 -12.42 -2.74 -8.19
CA ALA A 164 -11.46 -1.71 -7.79
C ALA A 164 -12.11 -0.31 -7.77
N ARG A 165 -13.00 -0.01 -8.73
CA ARG A 165 -13.82 1.21 -8.71
C ARG A 165 -14.79 1.24 -7.54
N ALA A 166 -15.52 0.15 -7.29
CA ALA A 166 -16.51 0.08 -6.22
C ALA A 166 -15.88 0.10 -4.82
N ALA A 167 -14.72 -0.55 -4.64
CA ALA A 167 -13.98 -0.58 -3.39
C ALA A 167 -13.42 0.79 -3.01
N GLY A 168 -13.15 1.67 -3.99
CA GLY A 168 -12.84 3.08 -3.72
C GLY A 168 -14.03 3.94 -3.28
N THR A 169 -15.24 3.39 -3.32
CA THR A 169 -16.47 4.03 -2.76
C THR A 169 -16.95 3.36 -1.48
N MET A 170 -16.37 2.22 -1.09
CA MET A 170 -16.70 1.50 0.14
C MET A 170 -15.83 2.02 1.29
N PRO A 171 -16.42 2.59 2.35
CA PRO A 171 -15.64 2.99 3.52
C PRO A 171 -15.00 1.75 4.14
N TYR A 172 -13.67 1.72 4.21
CA TYR A 172 -12.93 0.72 4.98
C TYR A 172 -13.45 0.79 6.42
N HIS A 173 -14.27 -0.18 6.82
CA HIS A 173 -14.73 -0.28 8.20
C HIS A 173 -13.56 -0.81 9.03
N CYS A 174 -12.81 0.13 9.57
CA CYS A 174 -11.88 -0.12 10.66
C CYS A 174 -12.63 -0.87 11.77
N PRO A 175 -12.27 -2.14 12.10
CA PRO A 175 -12.73 -2.75 13.33
C PRO A 175 -12.05 -1.97 14.46
N ILE A 176 -12.82 -1.11 15.13
CA ILE A 176 -12.38 -0.48 16.38
C ILE A 176 -12.49 -1.59 17.45
N PRO A 177 -11.45 -1.84 18.26
CA PRO A 177 -11.56 -2.75 19.39
C PRO A 177 -12.57 -2.28 20.43
#